data_AF-A0A959HE75-F1
#
_entry.id   AF-A0A959HE75-F1
#
_cell.length_a   1.000
_cell.length_b   1.000
_cell.length_c   1.000
_cell.angle_alpha   90.00
_cell.angle_beta   90.00
_cell.angle_gamma   90.00
#
_symmetry.space_group_name_H-M   'P 1'
#
loop_
_entity.id
_entity.type
_entity.pdbx_description
1 polymer ?
#
loop_
_entity_poly.entity_id
_entity_poly.type
_entity_poly.pdbx_seq_one_letter_code
_entity_poly.pdbx_strand_id
1 'polypeptide(L)'
;MSAQKTPEVPECQERGGVLASIYKSTTGIMKALLFFIAILPDEKIQREVTQFKEYAALHFRSSRSLRSPAHITLIPPFQWQAERVGELAPALSPFAEEERSFRLKLNHFSSFAPRVIFVDVERKSELQELQSRLEAYMTAKLGLNLKSH
;
A
#
# COMPACT_ATOMS: atom_id res chain seq x y z
N MET A 1 26.49 -36.80 53.65
CA MET A 1 25.18 -37.30 54.11
C MET A 1 24.35 -36.11 54.50
N SER A 2 23.14 -36.00 53.92
CA SER A 2 21.93 -35.34 54.44
C SER A 2 22.04 -33.88 54.89
N ALA A 3 21.03 -33.04 54.81
CA ALA A 3 19.78 -32.95 54.07
C ALA A 3 19.34 -31.50 54.36
N GLN A 4 18.69 -30.89 53.36
CA GLN A 4 17.70 -29.81 53.45
C GLN A 4 17.54 -29.05 54.78
N LYS A 5 17.68 -27.73 54.72
CA LYS A 5 16.75 -26.82 55.41
C LYS A 5 16.77 -25.43 54.77
N THR A 6 15.68 -25.08 54.09
CA THR A 6 15.30 -23.67 53.87
C THR A 6 14.69 -23.15 55.17
N PRO A 7 15.00 -21.91 55.57
CA PRO A 7 13.89 -21.03 55.95
C PRO A 7 14.06 -19.57 55.49
N GLU A 8 12.91 -18.99 55.16
CA GLU A 8 12.49 -17.59 55.34
C GLU A 8 13.55 -16.49 55.20
N VAL A 9 13.44 -15.73 54.10
CA VAL A 9 13.98 -14.38 54.03
C VAL A 9 12.88 -13.40 54.44
N PRO A 10 13.10 -12.57 55.47
CA PRO A 10 12.13 -11.58 55.90
C PRO A 10 12.10 -10.36 54.98
N GLU A 11 10.93 -9.77 55.02
CA GLU A 11 10.40 -8.56 54.41
C GLU A 11 11.30 -7.30 54.50
N CYS A 12 11.32 -6.59 53.38
CA CYS A 12 11.58 -5.16 53.15
C CYS A 12 12.48 -4.36 54.11
N GLN A 13 13.59 -3.85 53.56
CA GLN A 13 13.96 -2.45 53.77
C GLN A 13 14.66 -1.87 52.53
N GLU A 14 13.90 -1.08 51.76
CA GLU A 14 14.43 -0.25 50.67
C GLU A 14 15.37 0.82 51.21
N ARG A 15 16.65 0.73 50.86
CA ARG A 15 17.57 1.87 50.83
C ARG A 15 18.53 1.74 49.66
N GLY A 16 18.53 2.75 48.81
CA GLY A 16 19.72 3.10 48.02
C GLY A 16 19.70 2.64 46.57
N GLY A 17 19.11 3.48 45.71
CA GLY A 17 19.64 3.77 44.38
C GLY A 17 19.58 2.64 43.36
N VAL A 18 18.46 2.52 42.68
CA VAL A 18 18.45 1.93 41.33
C VAL A 18 18.67 3.06 40.34
N LEU A 19 19.89 3.14 39.78
CA LEU A 19 20.10 3.82 38.50
C LEU A 19 19.30 3.05 37.44
N ALA A 20 18.03 3.43 37.28
CA ALA A 20 17.25 3.00 36.14
C ALA A 20 17.81 3.72 34.91
N SER A 21 18.81 3.10 34.27
CA SER A 21 19.25 3.53 32.95
C SER A 21 18.20 3.08 31.94
N ILE A 22 17.21 3.96 31.70
CA ILE A 22 16.22 3.77 30.64
C ILE A 22 16.95 3.97 29.31
N TYR A 23 17.43 2.88 28.72
CA TYR A 23 17.80 2.88 27.31
C TYR A 23 16.51 2.87 26.50
N LYS A 24 15.99 4.06 26.16
CA LYS A 24 15.19 4.18 24.95
C LYS A 24 16.13 3.94 23.78
N SER A 25 16.20 2.70 23.29
CA SER A 25 16.68 2.43 21.93
C SER A 25 15.60 2.92 20.96
N THR A 26 15.47 4.25 20.85
CA THR A 26 14.90 4.88 19.67
C THR A 26 16.03 4.93 18.67
N THR A 27 16.08 3.97 17.74
CA THR A 27 16.32 4.18 16.29
C THR A 27 16.44 2.81 15.61
N GLY A 28 15.31 2.10 15.49
CA GLY A 28 15.11 1.25 14.33
C GLY A 28 14.43 2.12 13.29
N ILE A 29 15.08 2.39 12.15
CA ILE A 29 14.45 3.13 11.05
C ILE A 29 13.21 2.33 10.66
N MET A 30 12.00 2.84 10.98
CA MET A 30 10.77 2.24 10.47
C MET A 30 10.83 2.27 8.95
N LYS A 31 10.95 1.10 8.32
CA LYS A 31 11.15 1.03 6.88
C LYS A 31 9.81 1.25 6.19
N ALA A 32 9.64 2.43 5.60
CA ALA A 32 8.47 2.73 4.77
C ALA A 32 8.69 2.22 3.34
N LEU A 33 7.71 1.49 2.81
CA LEU A 33 7.63 1.06 1.41
C LEU A 33 6.56 1.88 0.70
N LEU A 34 6.67 1.98 -0.63
CA LEU A 34 5.71 2.71 -1.47
C LEU A 34 4.74 1.71 -2.12
N PHE A 35 3.45 1.92 -1.93
CA PHE A 35 2.37 1.09 -2.47
C PHE A 35 1.38 1.96 -3.24
N PHE A 36 0.60 1.34 -4.11
CA PHE A 36 -0.57 1.96 -4.77
C PHE A 36 -1.63 0.87 -4.95
N ILE A 37 -2.90 1.27 -5.15
CA ILE A 37 -3.99 0.33 -5.42
C ILE A 37 -4.56 0.63 -6.81
N ALA A 38 -4.75 -0.40 -7.61
CA ALA A 38 -5.17 -0.26 -9.00
C ALA A 38 -6.03 -1.44 -9.46
N ILE A 39 -6.85 -1.19 -10.48
CA ILE A 39 -7.58 -2.22 -11.22
C ILE A 39 -6.71 -2.72 -12.36
N LEU A 40 -6.63 -4.03 -12.51
CA LEU A 40 -6.03 -4.65 -13.69
C LEU A 40 -7.14 -4.88 -14.72
N PRO A 41 -7.00 -4.37 -15.94
CA PRO A 41 -7.92 -4.71 -17.02
C PRO A 41 -7.76 -6.17 -17.43
N ASP A 42 -8.72 -6.67 -18.22
CA ASP A 42 -8.68 -8.04 -18.75
C ASP A 42 -7.44 -8.31 -19.61
N GLU A 43 -7.19 -9.59 -19.88
CA GLU A 43 -6.02 -10.04 -20.60
C GLU A 43 -5.91 -9.45 -22.01
N LYS A 44 -7.05 -9.18 -22.68
CA LYS A 44 -7.06 -8.62 -24.03
C LYS A 44 -6.50 -7.20 -23.99
N ILE A 45 -7.02 -6.35 -23.11
CA ILE A 45 -6.55 -4.98 -22.94
C ILE A 45 -5.10 -4.96 -22.43
N GLN A 46 -4.74 -5.85 -21.50
CA GLN A 46 -3.36 -5.97 -21.02
C GLN A 46 -2.37 -6.22 -22.16
N ARG A 47 -2.68 -7.14 -23.08
CA ARG A 47 -1.84 -7.43 -24.24
C ARG A 47 -1.73 -6.24 -25.18
N GLU A 48 -2.85 -5.62 -25.53
CA GLU A 48 -2.88 -4.44 -26.42
C GLU A 48 -2.05 -3.28 -25.85
N VAL A 49 -2.25 -2.95 -24.56
CA VAL A 49 -1.49 -1.87 -23.90
C VAL A 49 -0.01 -2.22 -23.75
N THR A 50 0.32 -3.49 -23.54
CA THR A 50 1.71 -3.94 -23.46
C THR A 50 2.44 -3.73 -24.78
N GLN A 51 1.81 -4.03 -25.92
CA GLN A 51 2.39 -3.77 -27.24
C GLN A 51 2.71 -2.28 -27.44
N PHE A 52 1.81 -1.38 -27.01
CA PHE A 52 2.10 0.07 -27.04
C PHE A 52 3.27 0.47 -26.15
N LYS A 53 3.39 -0.14 -24.96
CA LYS A 53 4.51 0.13 -24.04
C LYS A 53 5.85 -0.37 -24.59
N GLU A 54 5.86 -1.54 -25.24
CA GLU A 54 7.05 -2.08 -25.91
C GLU A 54 7.48 -1.18 -27.08
N TYR A 55 6.53 -0.75 -27.90
CA TYR A 55 6.79 0.25 -28.95
C TYR A 55 7.40 1.53 -28.36
N ALA A 56 6.82 2.05 -27.28
CA ALA A 56 7.35 3.25 -26.63
C ALA A 56 8.74 3.05 -25.99
N ALA A 57 9.02 1.86 -25.48
CA ALA A 57 10.35 1.53 -24.96
C ALA A 57 11.39 1.53 -26.08
N LEU A 58 11.06 0.97 -27.24
CA LEU A 58 11.94 0.90 -28.41
C LEU A 58 12.20 2.29 -29.02
N HIS A 59 11.16 3.10 -29.19
CA HIS A 59 11.23 4.36 -29.94
C HIS A 59 11.51 5.59 -29.07
N PHE A 60 11.12 5.60 -27.80
CA PHE A 60 11.22 6.77 -26.91
C PHE A 60 12.05 6.51 -25.65
N ARG A 61 12.74 5.36 -25.54
CA ARG A 61 13.51 4.94 -24.36
C ARG A 61 12.65 4.93 -23.07
N SER A 62 11.34 4.70 -23.20
CA SER A 62 10.37 4.73 -22.11
C SER A 62 10.13 3.33 -21.52
N SER A 63 11.19 2.66 -21.07
CA SER A 63 11.12 1.28 -20.56
C SER A 63 10.55 1.17 -19.14
N ARG A 64 10.43 2.28 -18.41
CA ARG A 64 9.96 2.28 -17.01
C ARG A 64 8.54 1.73 -16.89
N SER A 65 7.69 1.96 -17.88
CA SER A 65 6.30 1.48 -17.90
C SER A 65 6.21 -0.04 -17.93
N LEU A 66 7.21 -0.76 -18.47
CA LEU A 66 7.23 -2.22 -18.56
C LEU A 66 7.45 -2.92 -17.21
N ARG A 67 7.79 -2.18 -16.14
CA ARG A 67 8.02 -2.75 -14.80
C ARG A 67 6.75 -3.22 -14.10
N SER A 68 5.59 -2.80 -14.57
CA SER A 68 4.28 -3.20 -14.06
C SER A 68 3.33 -3.48 -15.21
N PRO A 69 2.30 -4.33 -15.02
CA PRO A 69 1.25 -4.52 -16.02
C PRO A 69 0.47 -3.21 -16.23
N ALA A 70 -0.30 -3.13 -17.32
CA ALA A 70 -1.22 -2.01 -17.49
C ALA A 70 -2.26 -2.04 -16.36
N HIS A 71 -2.60 -0.88 -15.84
CA HIS A 71 -3.48 -0.75 -14.68
C HIS A 71 -4.14 0.63 -14.67
N ILE A 72 -5.28 0.72 -14.00
CA ILE A 72 -5.97 1.97 -13.71
C ILE A 72 -5.81 2.23 -12.21
N THR A 73 -5.06 3.26 -11.84
CA THR A 73 -4.81 3.62 -10.45
C THR A 73 -6.10 4.10 -9.78
N LEU A 74 -6.49 3.48 -8.66
CA LEU A 74 -7.59 3.93 -7.81
C LEU A 74 -7.08 4.76 -6.63
N ILE A 75 -6.04 4.27 -5.94
CA ILE A 75 -5.38 5.02 -4.87
C ILE A 75 -3.96 5.34 -5.34
N PRO A 76 -3.57 6.62 -5.38
CA PRO A 76 -2.22 7.03 -5.79
C PRO A 76 -1.15 6.47 -4.84
N PRO A 77 0.14 6.53 -5.21
CA PRO A 77 1.20 5.98 -4.37
C PRO A 77 1.21 6.57 -2.94
N PHE A 78 1.20 5.70 -1.93
CA PHE A 78 1.25 6.03 -0.51
C PHE A 78 2.33 5.22 0.21
N GLN A 79 2.82 5.75 1.33
CA GLN A 79 3.80 5.07 2.17
C GLN A 79 3.12 4.14 3.18
N TRP A 80 3.71 2.96 3.39
CA TRP A 80 3.23 2.01 4.39
C TRP A 80 4.40 1.32 5.10
N GLN A 81 4.21 0.97 6.37
CA GLN A 81 5.23 0.33 7.19
C GLN A 81 5.46 -1.11 6.71
N ALA A 82 6.71 -1.49 6.47
CA ALA A 82 7.08 -2.82 5.97
C ALA A 82 6.55 -3.94 6.88
N GLU A 83 6.54 -3.70 8.18
CA GLU A 83 6.09 -4.64 9.22
C GLU A 83 4.57 -4.85 9.20
N ARG A 84 3.82 -3.91 8.61
CA ARG A 84 2.36 -3.91 8.54
C ARG A 84 1.81 -4.24 7.16
N VAL A 85 2.67 -4.66 6.22
CA VAL A 85 2.24 -5.00 4.84
C VAL A 85 1.19 -6.12 4.83
N GLY A 86 1.28 -7.06 5.78
CA GLY A 86 0.32 -8.14 5.94
C GLY A 86 -1.12 -7.67 6.23
N GLU A 87 -1.33 -6.40 6.62
CA GLU A 87 -2.65 -5.84 6.89
C GLU A 87 -3.37 -5.36 5.62
N LEU A 88 -2.64 -5.05 4.53
CA LEU A 88 -3.20 -4.40 3.35
C LEU A 88 -4.21 -5.28 2.61
N ALA A 89 -3.83 -6.52 2.29
CA ALA A 89 -4.70 -7.44 1.55
C ALA A 89 -5.96 -7.85 2.36
N PRO A 90 -5.85 -8.24 3.65
CA PRO A 90 -7.02 -8.54 4.48
C PRO A 90 -7.95 -7.35 4.67
N ALA A 91 -7.41 -6.12 4.72
CA ALA A 91 -8.24 -4.93 4.77
C ALA A 91 -9.02 -4.71 3.47
N LEU A 92 -8.39 -4.93 2.32
CA LEU A 92 -8.95 -4.67 1.00
C LEU A 92 -9.94 -5.76 0.52
N SER A 93 -9.74 -7.03 0.88
CA SER A 93 -10.54 -8.16 0.37
C SER A 93 -12.05 -7.99 0.54
N PRO A 94 -12.57 -7.62 1.74
CA PRO A 94 -14.02 -7.50 1.94
C PRO A 94 -14.65 -6.44 1.03
N PHE A 95 -13.95 -5.32 0.84
CA PHE A 95 -14.42 -4.28 -0.07
C PHE A 95 -14.48 -4.81 -1.51
N ALA A 96 -13.40 -5.45 -1.98
CA ALA A 96 -13.34 -5.98 -3.34
C ALA A 96 -14.39 -7.06 -3.63
N GLU A 97 -14.75 -7.87 -2.63
CA GLU A 97 -15.78 -8.92 -2.74
C GLU A 97 -17.20 -8.36 -2.84
N GLU A 98 -17.45 -7.20 -2.22
CA GLU A 98 -18.75 -6.51 -2.28
C GLU A 98 -18.94 -5.69 -3.57
N GLU A 99 -17.84 -5.38 -4.26
CA GLU A 99 -17.89 -4.59 -5.50
C GLU A 99 -18.53 -5.35 -6.67
N ARG A 100 -19.46 -4.69 -7.34
CA ARG A 100 -20.05 -5.20 -8.57
C ARG A 100 -19.12 -4.91 -9.75
N SER A 101 -18.96 -5.90 -10.63
CA SER A 101 -18.28 -5.69 -11.90
C SER A 101 -19.04 -4.67 -12.77
N PHE A 102 -18.30 -3.74 -13.37
CA PHE A 102 -18.83 -2.73 -14.30
C PHE A 102 -17.95 -2.62 -15.53
N ARG A 103 -18.51 -2.10 -16.63
CA ARG A 103 -17.78 -1.92 -17.89
C ARG A 103 -17.18 -0.53 -17.98
N LEU A 104 -15.86 -0.48 -18.12
CA LEU A 104 -15.12 0.71 -18.48
C LEU A 104 -14.90 0.75 -20.00
N LYS A 105 -15.01 1.93 -20.58
CA LYS A 105 -14.65 2.16 -21.98
C LYS A 105 -13.32 2.91 -22.00
N LEU A 106 -12.34 2.28 -22.61
CA LEU A 106 -11.03 2.87 -22.87
C LEU A 106 -11.07 3.46 -24.28
N ASN A 107 -10.75 4.74 -24.42
CA ASN A 107 -10.81 5.39 -25.71
C ASN A 107 -9.70 6.43 -25.84
N HIS A 108 -8.99 6.43 -26.97
CA HIS A 108 -7.87 7.33 -27.25
C HIS A 108 -6.71 7.25 -26.26
N PHE A 109 -5.68 8.05 -26.54
CA PHE A 109 -4.59 8.32 -25.62
C PHE A 109 -4.68 9.77 -25.15
N SER A 110 -4.29 10.01 -23.91
CA SER A 110 -4.11 11.33 -23.34
C SER A 110 -2.72 11.44 -22.71
N SER A 111 -2.36 12.63 -22.23
CA SER A 111 -1.03 12.86 -21.69
C SER A 111 -1.00 13.82 -20.51
N PHE A 112 -0.14 13.53 -19.54
CA PHE A 112 0.33 14.53 -18.59
C PHE A 112 1.65 15.07 -19.13
N ALA A 113 1.57 16.21 -19.79
CA ALA A 113 2.73 16.85 -20.38
C ALA A 113 3.79 17.15 -19.30
N PRO A 114 5.09 16.97 -19.59
CA PRO A 114 5.66 16.51 -20.87
C PRO A 114 6.03 15.02 -20.92
N ARG A 115 5.75 14.21 -19.88
CA ARG A 115 6.44 12.92 -19.70
C ARG A 115 5.55 11.67 -19.69
N VAL A 116 4.23 11.82 -19.63
CA VAL A 116 3.33 10.66 -19.45
C VAL A 116 2.30 10.64 -20.57
N ILE A 117 2.19 9.50 -21.24
CA ILE A 117 1.09 9.16 -22.14
C ILE A 117 0.34 8.00 -21.50
N PHE A 118 -0.99 8.07 -21.47
CA PHE A 118 -1.86 7.03 -20.90
C PHE A 118 -3.05 6.76 -21.82
N VAL A 119 -3.62 5.57 -21.71
CA VAL A 119 -4.90 5.25 -22.38
C VAL A 119 -6.00 5.94 -21.60
N ASP A 120 -6.79 6.78 -22.27
CA ASP A 120 -7.81 7.56 -21.58
C ASP A 120 -9.01 6.66 -21.23
N VAL A 121 -9.51 6.86 -20.02
CA VAL A 121 -10.68 6.15 -19.50
C VAL A 121 -11.84 7.11 -19.65
N GLU A 122 -12.83 6.74 -20.47
CA GLU A 122 -14.00 7.58 -20.68
C GLU A 122 -14.67 7.82 -19.33
N ARG A 123 -14.74 9.10 -18.93
CA ARG A 123 -15.07 9.54 -17.56
C ARG A 123 -16.45 9.06 -17.14
N LYS A 124 -16.47 7.93 -16.44
CA LYS A 124 -17.63 7.30 -15.85
C LYS A 124 -17.71 7.62 -14.37
N SER A 125 -18.88 8.09 -13.93
CA SER A 125 -19.16 8.38 -12.51
C SER A 125 -18.94 7.14 -11.65
N GLU A 126 -19.18 5.94 -12.18
CA GLU A 126 -18.98 4.67 -11.45
C GLU A 126 -17.52 4.48 -10.98
N LEU A 127 -16.53 4.89 -11.78
CA LEU A 127 -15.12 4.77 -11.41
C LEU A 127 -14.73 5.78 -10.33
N GLN A 128 -15.27 6.99 -10.42
CA GLN A 128 -15.04 8.06 -9.43
C GLN A 128 -15.71 7.73 -8.09
N GLU A 129 -16.92 7.16 -8.14
CA GLU A 129 -17.64 6.67 -6.97
C GLU A 129 -16.90 5.49 -6.33
N LEU A 130 -16.42 4.53 -7.13
CA LEU A 130 -15.58 3.43 -6.64
C LEU A 130 -14.33 3.96 -5.93
N GLN A 131 -13.60 4.87 -6.56
CA GLN A 131 -12.42 5.50 -5.96
C GLN A 131 -12.76 6.15 -4.63
N SER A 132 -13.80 6.99 -4.61
CA SER A 132 -14.19 7.75 -3.41
C SER A 132 -14.58 6.82 -2.25
N ARG A 133 -15.33 5.75 -2.55
CA ARG A 133 -15.72 4.75 -1.54
C ARG A 133 -14.52 3.96 -1.04
N LEU A 134 -13.61 3.58 -1.94
CA LEU A 134 -12.39 2.85 -1.58
C LEU A 134 -11.47 3.70 -0.69
N GLU A 135 -11.27 4.98 -1.02
CA GLU A 135 -10.47 5.90 -0.21
C GLU A 135 -11.06 6.03 1.20
N ALA A 136 -12.37 6.31 1.31
CA ALA A 136 -13.05 6.41 2.60
C ALA A 136 -12.95 5.10 3.41
N TYR A 137 -13.16 3.95 2.76
CA TYR A 137 -13.08 2.64 3.39
C TYR A 137 -11.68 2.35 3.93
N MET A 138 -10.64 2.57 3.11
CA MET A 138 -9.26 2.28 3.51
C MET A 138 -8.73 3.26 4.57
N THR A 139 -9.15 4.53 4.53
CA THR A 139 -8.88 5.49 5.61
C THR A 139 -9.54 5.05 6.91
N ALA A 140 -10.80 4.59 6.88
CA ALA A 140 -11.49 4.11 8.07
C ALA A 140 -10.87 2.80 8.62
N LYS A 141 -10.46 1.88 7.74
CA LYS A 141 -9.95 0.55 8.13
C LYS A 141 -8.51 0.58 8.64
N LEU A 142 -7.66 1.38 8.01
CA LEU A 142 -6.20 1.34 8.22
C LEU A 142 -5.59 2.70 8.60
N GLY A 143 -6.39 3.77 8.65
CA GLY A 143 -5.90 5.11 8.94
C GLY A 143 -5.03 5.68 7.81
N LEU A 144 -5.21 5.22 6.56
CA LEU A 144 -4.47 5.77 5.43
C LEU A 144 -4.82 7.25 5.25
N ASN A 145 -3.81 8.12 5.30
CA ASN A 145 -3.96 9.52 4.96
C ASN A 145 -3.79 9.68 3.44
N LEU A 146 -4.88 9.48 2.70
CA LEU A 146 -4.90 9.50 1.23
C LEU A 146 -5.15 10.90 0.65
N LYS A 147 -5.17 11.95 1.48
CA LYS A 147 -5.34 13.32 1.00
C LYS A 147 -4.12 13.71 0.16
N SER A 148 -4.30 13.67 -1.15
CA SER A 148 -3.45 14.35 -2.11
C SER A 148 -3.95 15.79 -2.21
N HIS A 149 -3.04 16.74 -2.00
CA HIS A 149 -3.26 18.17 -2.25
C HIS A 149 -3.58 18.46 -3.71
#